data_AF-A0A661F6K2-F1
#
_entry.id   AF-A0A661F6K2-F1
#
_cell.length_a   1.000
_cell.length_b   1.000
_cell.length_c   1.000
_cell.angle_alpha   90.00
_cell.angle_beta   90.00
_cell.angle_gamma   90.00
#
_symmetry.space_group_name_H-M   'P 1'
#
loop_
_entity.id
_entity.type
_entity.pdbx_description
1 polymer ?
#
loop_
_entity_poly.entity_id
_entity_poly.type
_entity_poly.pdbx_seq_one_letter_code
_entity_poly.pdbx_strand_id
1 'polypeptide(L)' 'MIDPRAVIDKGAELAEDVSVGPFSIIGSDVKIGAGTVIGP' A
#
# COMPACT_ATOMS: atom_id res chain seq x y z
N MET A 1 4.82 4.50 -5.11
CA MET A 1 3.82 5.53 -5.51
C MET A 1 2.45 5.09 -5.02
N ILE A 2 1.72 5.93 -4.29
CA ILE A 2 0.40 5.57 -3.73
C ILE A 2 -0.68 6.42 -4.43
N ASP A 3 -1.62 5.78 -5.11
CA ASP A 3 -2.78 6.47 -5.69
C ASP A 3 -3.64 7.10 -4.57
N PRO A 4 -4.10 8.35 -4.72
CA PRO A 4 -4.86 9.05 -3.67
C PRO A 4 -6.20 8.41 -3.31
N ARG A 5 -6.73 7.49 -4.14
CA ARG A 5 -7.95 6.74 -3.85
C ARG A 5 -7.69 5.44 -3.08
N ALA A 6 -6.43 5.08 -2.85
CA ALA A 6 -6.09 3.96 -1.98
C ALA A 6 -6.46 4.31 -0.53
N VAL A 7 -7.02 3.34 0.19
CA VAL A 7 -7.32 3.47 1.62
C VAL A 7 -6.31 2.62 2.38
N ILE A 8 -5.44 3.30 3.13
CA ILE A 8 -4.35 2.65 3.86
C ILE A 8 -4.53 2.99 5.34
N ASP A 9 -4.68 1.97 6.15
CA ASP A 9 -4.69 2.14 7.60
C ASP A 9 -3.33 2.64 8.09
N LYS A 10 -3.32 3.50 9.12
CA LYS A 10 -2.09 4.07 9.68
C LYS A 10 -1.16 3.04 10.31
N GLY A 11 -1.66 1.88 10.70
CA GLY A 11 -0.86 0.77 11.22
C GLY A 11 -0.08 0.00 10.15
N ALA A 12 -0.44 0.16 8.87
CA ALA A 12 0.23 -0.56 7.80
C ALA A 12 1.69 -0.11 7.64
N GLU A 13 2.59 -1.08 7.47
CA GLU A 13 4.02 -0.84 7.27
C GLU A 13 4.38 -1.10 5.81
N LEU A 14 4.74 -0.06 5.07
CA LEU A 14 5.11 -0.15 3.65
C LEU A 14 6.56 0.31 3.47
N ALA A 15 7.36 -0.44 2.71
CA ALA A 15 8.67 0.02 2.24
C ALA A 15 8.53 1.23 1.30
N GLU A 16 9.59 2.05 1.20
CA GLU A 16 9.58 3.33 0.48
C GLU A 16 9.26 3.20 -1.02
N ASP A 17 9.61 2.07 -1.64
CA ASP A 17 9.46 1.81 -3.07
C ASP A 17 8.17 1.06 -3.44
N VAL A 18 7.28 0.82 -2.47
CA VAL A 18 5.99 0.17 -2.71
C VAL A 18 5.10 1.02 -3.62
N SER A 19 4.42 0.36 -4.56
CA SER A 19 3.41 0.98 -5.42
C SER A 19 2.02 0.42 -5.15
N VAL A 20 1.05 1.31 -4.92
CA VAL A 20 -0.33 0.99 -4.57
C VAL A 20 -1.27 1.69 -5.56
N GLY A 21 -2.00 0.89 -6.33
CA GLY A 21 -2.98 1.34 -7.31
C GLY A 21 -4.30 1.78 -6.68
N PRO A 22 -5.17 2.42 -7.48
CA PRO A 22 -6.43 3.00 -7.01
C PRO A 22 -7.37 1.96 -6.41
N PHE A 23 -8.13 2.38 -5.40
CA PHE A 23 -9.15 1.57 -4.71
C PHE A 23 -8.61 0.33 -3.96
N SER A 24 -7.29 0.19 -3.83
CA SER A 24 -6.68 -0.77 -2.91
C SER A 24 -7.03 -0.43 -1.46
N ILE A 25 -7.24 -1.46 -0.63
CA ILE A 25 -7.52 -1.33 0.80
C ILE A 25 -6.48 -2.13 1.58
N ILE A 26 -5.72 -1.46 2.45
CA ILE A 26 -4.65 -2.06 3.26
C ILE A 26 -4.98 -1.88 4.75
N GLY A 27 -5.03 -2.98 5.49
CA GLY A 27 -5.36 -3.01 6.92
C GLY A 27 -4.19 -2.74 7.87
N SER A 28 -4.50 -2.54 9.15
CA SER A 28 -3.58 -2.10 10.22
C SER A 28 -2.41 -3.03 10.53
N ASP A 29 -2.50 -4.32 10.21
CA ASP A 29 -1.48 -5.33 10.57
C ASP A 29 -0.76 -5.89 9.34
N VAL A 30 -0.79 -5.15 8.23
CA VAL A 30 -0.17 -5.55 6.96
C VAL A 30 1.23 -4.97 6.86
N LYS A 31 2.19 -5.82 6.46
CA LYS A 31 3.57 -5.43 6.12
C LYS A 31 3.85 -5.72 4.66
N ILE A 32 4.30 -4.72 3.91
CA ILE A 32 4.58 -4.82 2.48
C ILE A 32 6.06 -4.49 2.24
N GLY A 33 6.78 -5.49 1.74
CA GLY A 33 8.21 -5.41 1.47
C GLY A 33 8.56 -4.63 0.21
N ALA A 34 9.85 -4.32 0.07
CA ALA A 34 10.39 -3.57 -1.04
C ALA A 34 10.11 -4.23 -2.40
N GLY A 35 9.92 -3.42 -3.44
CA GLY A 35 9.62 -3.84 -4.81
C GLY A 35 8.20 -4.35 -5.04
N THR A 36 7.33 -4.33 -4.03
CA THR A 36 5.95 -4.82 -4.17
C THR A 36 5.06 -3.84 -4.95
N VAL A 37 4.23 -4.38 -5.82
CA VAL A 37 3.18 -3.66 -6.55
C VAL A 37 1.82 -4.27 -6.22
N ILE A 38 0.88 -3.43 -5.77
CA ILE A 38 -0.51 -3.81 -5.46
C ILE A 38 -1.46 -3.07 -6.39
N GLY A 39 -2.31 -3.82 -7.10
CA GLY A 39 -3.23 -3.30 -8.11
C GLY A 39 -2.87 -3.78 -9.53
N PRO A 40 -3.57 -3.30 -10.57
CA PRO A 40 -3.09 -3.29 -11.95
C PRO A 40 -2.07 -2.18 -12.22
#